data_AF-A0A1R3GPT8-F1
#
_entry.id   AF-A0A1R3GPT8-F1
#
_cell.length_a   1.000
_cell.length_b   1.000
_cell.length_c   1.000
_cell.angle_alpha   90.00
_cell.angle_beta   90.00
_cell.angle_gamma   90.00
#
_symmetry.space_group_name_H-M   'P 1'
#
loop_
_entity.id
_entity.type
_entity.pdbx_description
1 polymer ?
#
loop_
_entity_poly.entity_id
_entity_poly.type
_entity_poly.pdbx_seq_one_letter_code
_entity_poly.pdbx_strand_id
1 'polypeptide(L)'
;MVEAGNNYYINSTSVKAKYPYEEELGFKDYSPPYLDPSTTGDVILKGVNYASAGSGILNSTGHIVGVHRSMSIQVSNFAKTRQEIISRIGEAAAKKLLRQALYFVLIGSNDICFN
;
A
#
# COMPACT_ATOMS: atom_id res chain seq x y z
N MET A 1 -4.12 10.25 -8.01
CA MET A 1 -2.80 9.77 -7.53
C MET A 1 -1.79 10.92 -7.53
N VAL A 2 -1.77 11.72 -6.48
CA VAL A 2 -0.51 12.14 -5.85
C VAL A 2 -0.46 11.23 -4.65
N GLU A 3 -0.04 9.98 -4.82
CA GLU A 3 1.07 9.43 -4.04
C GLU A 3 1.33 7.99 -4.52
N ALA A 4 2.05 7.81 -5.63
CA ALA A 4 2.72 6.53 -5.85
C ALA A 4 3.99 6.53 -4.99
N GLY A 5 3.85 6.29 -3.68
CA GLY A 5 5.01 5.89 -2.88
C GLY A 5 5.20 6.43 -1.47
N ASN A 6 4.29 7.16 -0.85
CA ASN A 6 4.47 7.52 0.56
C ASN A 6 4.14 6.39 1.54
N ASN A 7 5.13 5.54 1.78
CA ASN A 7 5.31 4.94 3.10
C ASN A 7 6.23 5.82 3.97
N TYR A 8 6.11 7.16 3.90
CA TYR A 8 6.91 8.17 4.63
C TYR A 8 8.40 8.36 4.25
N TYR A 9 8.97 7.64 3.27
CA TYR A 9 10.42 7.68 3.02
C TYR A 9 10.91 8.60 1.87
N ILE A 10 10.04 9.11 0.99
CA ILE A 10 10.50 9.90 -0.16
C ILE A 10 9.50 11.00 -0.52
N ASN A 11 9.97 12.25 -0.45
CA ASN A 11 9.25 13.42 -0.94
C ASN A 11 9.42 13.45 -2.47
N SER A 12 8.54 12.77 -3.22
CA SER A 12 8.67 12.69 -4.69
C SER A 12 7.55 13.47 -5.39
N THR A 13 7.93 14.38 -6.28
CA THR A 13 7.06 15.34 -6.99
C THR A 13 6.45 14.80 -8.29
N SER A 14 6.40 13.48 -8.50
CA SER A 14 6.34 12.94 -9.86
C SER A 14 5.08 12.13 -10.20
N VAL A 15 4.33 12.67 -11.17
CA VAL A 15 3.36 12.04 -12.10
C VAL A 15 1.99 11.60 -11.55
N LYS A 16 0.94 12.32 -11.99
CA LYS A 16 -0.47 11.94 -11.85
C LYS A 16 -0.77 10.69 -12.70
N ALA A 17 -1.04 9.54 -12.08
CA ALA A 17 -1.61 8.41 -12.84
C ALA A 17 -3.11 8.57 -13.09
N LYS A 18 -3.53 8.02 -14.23
CA LYS A 18 -4.88 8.04 -14.81
C LYS A 18 -5.71 6.84 -14.29
N TYR A 19 -5.86 6.73 -12.97
CA TYR A 19 -6.75 5.74 -12.32
C TYR A 19 -7.76 6.47 -11.45
N PRO A 20 -8.97 5.92 -11.24
CA PRO A 20 -10.00 6.61 -10.46
C PRO A 20 -9.50 6.86 -9.03
N TYR A 21 -9.76 8.06 -8.51
CA TYR A 21 -9.40 8.44 -7.14
C TYR A 21 -10.26 7.66 -6.13
N GLU A 22 -9.78 7.48 -4.90
CA GLU A 22 -10.62 6.86 -3.84
C GLU A 22 -11.91 7.69 -3.64
N GLU A 23 -11.87 9.01 -3.82
CA GLU A 23 -13.06 9.86 -3.81
C GLU A 23 -14.03 9.59 -4.97
N GLU A 24 -13.54 9.23 -6.16
CA GLU A 24 -14.39 8.85 -7.31
C GLU A 24 -15.09 7.51 -7.09
N LEU A 25 -14.55 6.69 -6.19
CA LEU A 25 -15.13 5.42 -5.76
C LEU A 25 -16.03 5.58 -4.51
N GLY A 26 -16.21 6.83 -4.03
CA GLY A 26 -17.08 7.16 -2.91
C GLY A 26 -16.44 7.04 -1.52
N PHE A 27 -15.12 6.83 -1.43
CA PHE A 27 -14.40 6.87 -0.16
C PHE A 27 -14.20 8.32 0.30
N LYS A 28 -14.42 8.56 1.59
CA LYS A 28 -14.32 9.92 2.18
C LYS A 28 -12.91 10.27 2.64
N ASP A 29 -12.14 9.25 3.00
CA ASP A 29 -10.79 9.36 3.54
C ASP A 29 -9.86 8.47 2.71
N TYR A 30 -8.62 8.91 2.54
CA TYR A 30 -7.60 8.10 1.88
C TYR A 30 -7.12 6.96 2.76
N SER A 31 -6.80 5.81 2.17
CA SER A 31 -6.10 4.72 2.84
C SER A 31 -4.75 5.21 3.41
N PRO A 32 -4.53 5.16 4.73
CA PRO A 32 -3.33 5.74 5.33
C PRO A 32 -2.09 4.86 5.07
N PRO A 33 -0.87 5.44 5.06
CA PRO A 33 0.37 4.70 4.88
C PRO A 33 0.59 3.64 5.94
N TYR A 34 1.04 2.44 5.57
CA TYR A 34 1.31 1.35 6.52
C TYR A 34 2.36 1.72 7.58
N LEU A 35 3.35 2.55 7.24
CA LEU A 35 4.41 2.96 8.16
C LEU A 35 4.04 4.19 9.01
N ASP A 36 2.86 4.75 8.83
CA ASP A 36 2.35 5.80 9.72
C ASP A 36 2.10 5.21 11.11
N PRO A 37 2.66 5.79 12.20
CA PRO A 37 2.35 5.35 13.56
C PRO A 37 0.87 5.41 13.93
N SER A 38 0.07 6.22 13.21
CA SER A 38 -1.38 6.33 13.38
C SER A 38 -2.19 5.27 12.61
N THR A 39 -1.56 4.51 11.71
CA THR A 39 -2.18 3.38 11.00
C THR A 39 -2.22 2.15 11.89
N THR A 40 -3.02 2.24 12.94
CA THR A 40 -3.26 1.16 13.90
C THR A 40 -4.72 1.22 14.37
N GLY A 41 -5.13 0.28 15.20
CA GLY A 41 -6.50 0.33 15.73
C GLY A 41 -7.52 -0.05 14.67
N ASP A 42 -8.70 0.55 14.79
CA ASP A 42 -9.80 0.37 13.82
C ASP A 42 -9.56 1.10 12.50
N VAL A 43 -8.51 1.94 12.42
CA VAL A 43 -8.12 2.65 11.19
C VAL A 43 -7.84 1.65 10.07
N ILE A 44 -7.16 0.53 10.38
CA ILE A 44 -6.80 -0.49 9.38
C ILE A 44 -8.02 -1.21 8.77
N LEU A 45 -9.19 -1.13 9.43
CA LEU A 45 -10.44 -1.73 8.93
C LEU A 45 -11.01 -0.97 7.74
N LYS A 46 -10.56 0.27 7.52
CA LYS A 46 -11.01 1.15 6.43
C LYS A 46 -10.14 1.07 5.19
N GLY A 47 -8.92 0.54 5.29
CA GLY A 47 -7.94 0.50 4.21
C GLY A 47 -6.54 0.81 4.73
N VAL A 48 -5.52 0.40 3.98
CA VAL A 48 -4.10 0.67 4.28
C VAL A 48 -3.33 0.73 2.96
N ASN A 49 -2.46 1.72 2.81
CA ASN A 49 -1.57 1.88 1.67
C ASN A 49 -0.19 1.26 1.95
N TYR A 50 0.23 0.28 1.14
CA TYR A 50 1.53 -0.38 1.25
C TYR A 50 2.54 0.07 0.18
N ALA A 51 2.15 0.97 -0.73
CA ALA A 51 2.99 1.37 -1.83
C ALA A 51 4.30 2.03 -1.36
N SER A 52 5.37 1.78 -2.09
CA SER A 52 6.68 2.40 -1.85
C SER A 52 7.22 2.90 -3.17
N ALA A 53 7.58 4.19 -3.24
CA ALA A 53 8.26 4.70 -4.42
C ALA A 53 9.59 3.95 -4.60
N GLY A 54 10.02 3.81 -5.86
CA GLY A 54 11.21 3.05 -6.23
C GLY A 54 11.07 1.52 -6.17
N SER A 55 9.97 0.97 -5.62
CA SER A 55 9.82 -0.48 -5.50
C SER A 55 9.59 -1.17 -6.84
N GLY A 56 10.12 -2.37 -6.98
CA GLY A 56 9.78 -3.30 -8.04
C GLY A 56 9.28 -4.66 -7.53
N ILE A 57 8.99 -5.53 -8.50
CA ILE A 57 8.71 -6.96 -8.29
C ILE A 57 9.97 -7.64 -7.75
N LEU A 58 11.13 -7.36 -8.35
CA LEU A 58 12.41 -7.90 -7.91
C LEU A 58 12.84 -7.19 -6.64
N ASN A 59 13.42 -7.96 -5.70
CA ASN A 59 13.98 -7.39 -4.48
C ASN A 59 15.17 -6.46 -4.74
N SER A 60 15.82 -6.60 -5.91
CA SER A 60 16.97 -5.78 -6.32
C SER A 60 16.57 -4.44 -6.96
N THR A 61 15.31 -4.26 -7.36
CA THR A 61 14.87 -3.09 -8.10
C THR A 61 14.89 -1.84 -7.22
N GLY A 62 15.49 -0.75 -7.73
CA GLY A 62 15.43 0.55 -7.04
C GLY A 62 16.40 0.70 -5.87
N HIS A 63 17.38 -0.19 -5.71
CA HIS A 63 18.46 0.03 -4.72
C HIS A 63 19.23 1.34 -4.95
N ILE A 64 19.31 1.80 -6.21
CA ILE A 64 19.99 3.05 -6.56
C ILE A 64 19.23 4.31 -6.14
N VAL A 65 17.92 4.21 -5.86
CA VAL A 65 17.07 5.36 -5.48
C VAL A 65 16.82 5.46 -3.97
N GLY A 66 17.52 4.66 -3.17
CA GLY A 66 17.48 4.71 -1.71
C GLY A 66 16.63 3.61 -1.07
N VAL A 67 16.17 3.87 0.15
CA VAL A 67 15.38 2.91 0.94
C VAL A 67 14.00 2.76 0.33
N HIS A 68 13.68 1.54 -0.10
CA HIS A 68 12.38 1.18 -0.64
C HIS A 68 11.88 -0.14 -0.02
N ARG A 69 10.59 -0.42 -0.16
CA ARG A 69 9.99 -1.71 0.19
C ARG A 69 9.62 -2.43 -1.10
N SER A 70 10.38 -3.46 -1.48
CA SER A 70 10.05 -4.30 -2.63
C SER A 70 8.65 -4.91 -2.50
N MET A 71 8.10 -5.42 -3.60
CA MET A 71 6.77 -6.04 -3.61
C MET A 71 6.64 -7.13 -2.54
N SER A 72 7.68 -7.94 -2.32
CA SER A 72 7.67 -8.99 -1.31
C SER A 72 7.47 -8.44 0.11
N ILE A 73 8.08 -7.29 0.42
CA ILE A 73 7.88 -6.62 1.71
C ILE A 73 6.48 -6.02 1.80
N GLN A 74 5.96 -5.42 0.72
CA GLN A 74 4.59 -4.88 0.69
C GLN A 74 3.55 -5.97 0.96
N VAL A 75 3.70 -7.16 0.33
CA VAL A 75 2.85 -8.33 0.58
C VAL A 75 2.99 -8.85 2.01
N SER A 76 4.20 -8.87 2.56
CA SER A 76 4.42 -9.24 3.97
C SER A 76 3.72 -8.29 4.93
N ASN A 77 3.77 -6.98 4.67
CA ASN A 77 3.06 -5.98 5.47
C ASN A 77 1.54 -6.17 5.38
N PHE A 78 1.00 -6.41 4.18
CA PHE A 78 -0.42 -6.75 4.03
C PHE A 78 -0.80 -8.01 4.82
N ALA A 79 0.05 -9.05 4.79
CA ALA A 79 -0.21 -10.27 5.56
C ALA A 79 -0.26 -10.00 7.08
N LYS A 80 0.58 -9.09 7.60
CA LYS A 80 0.53 -8.65 9.01
C LYS A 80 -0.76 -7.92 9.32
N THR A 81 -1.16 -6.95 8.49
CA THR A 81 -2.43 -6.23 8.66
C THR A 81 -3.62 -7.19 8.62
N ARG A 82 -3.62 -8.17 7.73
CA ARG A 82 -4.66 -9.21 7.69
C ARG A 82 -4.75 -9.95 9.03
N GLN A 83 -3.63 -10.32 9.63
CA GLN A 83 -3.62 -10.97 10.95
C GLN A 83 -4.13 -10.04 12.05
N GLU A 84 -3.78 -8.76 11.99
CA GLU A 84 -4.28 -7.77 12.93
C GLU A 84 -5.80 -7.60 12.81
N ILE A 85 -6.34 -7.49 11.58
CA ILE A 85 -7.78 -7.45 11.32
C ILE A 85 -8.46 -8.71 11.91
N ILE A 86 -7.91 -9.90 11.68
CA ILE A 86 -8.44 -11.15 12.24
C ILE A 86 -8.47 -11.08 13.77
N SER A 87 -7.39 -10.61 14.40
CA SER A 87 -7.31 -10.48 15.86
C SER A 87 -8.33 -9.50 16.45
N ARG A 88 -8.72 -8.48 15.68
CA ARG A 88 -9.64 -7.41 16.11
C ARG A 88 -11.10 -7.77 15.97
N ILE A 89 -11.49 -8.29 14.81
CA ILE A 89 -12.91 -8.50 14.47
C ILE A 89 -13.28 -9.98 14.33
N GLY A 90 -12.33 -10.88 14.52
CA GLY A 90 -12.50 -12.33 14.36
C GLY A 90 -12.43 -12.78 12.91
N GLU A 91 -12.14 -14.07 12.72
CA GLU A 91 -11.85 -14.65 11.40
C GLU A 91 -13.02 -14.52 10.41
N ALA A 92 -14.25 -14.80 10.85
CA ALA A 92 -15.42 -14.77 9.98
C ALA A 92 -15.70 -13.34 9.44
N ALA A 93 -15.63 -12.33 10.31
CA ALA A 93 -15.83 -10.95 9.93
C ALA A 93 -14.67 -10.43 9.07
N ALA A 94 -13.43 -10.76 9.43
CA ALA A 94 -12.24 -10.42 8.64
C ALA A 94 -12.31 -11.00 7.22
N LYS A 95 -12.71 -12.27 7.08
CA LYS A 95 -12.90 -12.91 5.76
C LYS A 95 -13.98 -12.23 4.94
N LYS A 96 -15.06 -11.77 5.57
CA LYS A 96 -16.11 -11.00 4.89
C LYS A 96 -15.57 -9.64 4.42
N LEU A 97 -14.90 -8.90 5.31
CA LEU A 97 -14.31 -7.60 5.01
C LEU A 97 -13.33 -7.69 3.83
N LEU A 98 -12.34 -8.58 3.92
CA LEU A 98 -11.29 -8.74 2.90
C LEU A 98 -11.82 -9.22 1.54
N ARG A 99 -12.94 -9.93 1.51
CA ARG A 99 -13.62 -10.35 0.27
C ARG A 99 -14.35 -9.19 -0.42
N GLN A 100 -14.79 -8.20 0.35
CA GLN A 100 -15.48 -7.02 -0.17
C GLN A 100 -14.52 -5.84 -0.41
N ALA A 101 -13.28 -5.95 0.06
CA ALA A 101 -12.24 -4.96 -0.14
C ALA A 101 -11.82 -4.86 -1.62
N LEU A 102 -11.40 -3.67 -2.01
CA LEU A 102 -10.81 -3.38 -3.31
C LEU A 102 -9.29 -3.33 -3.17
N TYR A 103 -8.57 -3.92 -4.14
CA TYR A 103 -7.12 -3.98 -4.13
C TYR A 103 -6.57 -3.30 -5.38
N PHE A 104 -5.69 -2.33 -5.20
CA PHE A 104 -4.94 -1.67 -6.27
C PHE A 104 -3.48 -2.09 -6.20
N VAL A 105 -2.96 -2.61 -7.31
CA VAL A 105 -1.56 -3.03 -7.43
C VAL A 105 -0.97 -2.40 -8.68
N LEU A 106 0.00 -1.51 -8.49
CA LEU A 106 0.76 -0.86 -9.55
C LEU A 106 2.25 -1.06 -9.27
N ILE A 107 2.88 -1.99 -9.99
CA ILE A 107 4.28 -2.39 -9.79
C ILE A 107 4.87 -2.92 -11.10
N GLY A 108 6.20 -2.94 -11.24
CA GLY A 108 6.88 -3.47 -12.43
C GLY A 108 7.60 -2.43 -13.28
N SER A 109 7.14 -1.17 -13.32
CA SER A 109 7.77 -0.13 -14.14
C SER A 109 9.22 0.16 -13.72
N ASN A 110 9.46 0.19 -12.41
CA ASN A 110 10.79 0.40 -11.85
C ASN A 110 11.73 -0.76 -12.16
N ASP A 111 11.23 -1.99 -12.34
CA ASP A 111 12.04 -3.16 -12.72
C ASP A 111 12.59 -3.05 -14.14
N ILE A 112 12.03 -2.18 -14.97
CA ILE A 112 12.56 -1.84 -16.31
C ILE A 112 13.50 -0.64 -16.21
N CYS A 113 13.17 0.35 -15.36
CA CYS A 113 13.93 1.59 -15.28
C CYS A 113 15.21 1.51 -14.44
N PHE A 114 15.29 0.61 -13.46
CA PHE A 114 16.38 0.53 -12.47
C PHE A 114 17.19 -0.76 -12.53
N ASN A 115 17.00 -1.57 -13.58
CA ASN A 115 17.77 -2.79 -13.84
C ASN A 115 18.75 -2.56 -14.98
#